data_AF-A0A1Y1Z973-F1
#
_entry.id   AF-A0A1Y1Z973-F1
#
_cell.length_a   1.000
_cell.length_b   1.000
_cell.length_c   1.000
_cell.angle_alpha   90.00
_cell.angle_beta   90.00
_cell.angle_gamma   90.00
#
_symmetry.space_group_name_H-M   'P 1'
#
loop_
_entity.id
_entity.type
_entity.pdbx_description
1 polymer ?
#
loop_
_entity_poly.entity_id
_entity_poly.type
_entity_poly.pdbx_seq_one_letter_code
_entity_poly.pdbx_strand_id
1 'polypeptide(L)'
;MKQRLKLTDEQILSFHRNGYLIVKNCLSEEEISQLTEECDTLINHVYLELDLLEHLGCVIEPWNCGYFESIEKESFKSNPQVYRNLRAELAEEVSSVILDTVPNICGQLLPTHQVDGKPRLYLCNEQYVVKPPNTGSSGQFEWHQDSQYMPEVCRSTPSVTCWATLDKVSEVTYHITF
;
A
#
# COMPACT_ATOMS: atom_id res chain seq x y z
N MET A 1 24.35 -1.75 -3.64
CA MET A 1 23.30 -1.16 -2.79
C MET A 1 22.43 -0.27 -3.66
N LYS A 2 21.13 -0.56 -3.83
CA LYS A 2 20.18 0.34 -4.49
C LYS A 2 20.16 1.66 -3.67
N GLN A 3 20.34 2.80 -4.33
CA GLN A 3 20.35 4.11 -3.65
C GLN A 3 18.93 4.40 -3.15
N ARG A 4 18.79 4.59 -1.83
CA ARG A 4 17.52 4.89 -1.17
C ARG A 4 17.07 6.31 -1.49
N LEU A 5 15.81 6.48 -1.86
CA LEU A 5 15.25 7.78 -2.25
C LEU A 5 15.21 8.73 -1.05
N LYS A 6 15.78 9.92 -1.20
CA LYS A 6 15.76 10.97 -0.18
C LYS A 6 14.89 12.13 -0.65
N LEU A 7 13.87 12.47 0.13
CA LEU A 7 13.01 13.61 -0.13
C LEU A 7 13.77 14.92 0.13
N THR A 8 13.48 15.95 -0.64
CA THR A 8 14.01 17.30 -0.39
C THR A 8 13.26 17.96 0.75
N ASP A 9 13.88 18.95 1.40
CA ASP A 9 13.22 19.73 2.44
C ASP A 9 11.95 20.43 1.93
N GLU A 10 11.96 20.86 0.66
CA GLU A 10 10.78 21.44 0.00
C GLU A 10 9.64 20.43 -0.14
N GLN A 11 9.94 19.17 -0.51
CA GLN A 11 8.94 18.12 -0.59
C GLN A 11 8.34 17.81 0.78
N ILE A 12 9.16 17.73 1.82
CA ILE A 12 8.71 17.51 3.21
C ILE A 12 7.83 18.67 3.67
N LEU A 13 8.25 19.92 3.43
CA LEU A 13 7.46 21.11 3.77
C LEU A 13 6.14 21.19 2.98
N SER A 14 6.13 20.75 1.72
CA SER A 14 4.91 20.68 0.91
C SER A 14 3.93 19.65 1.49
N PHE A 15 4.41 18.47 1.87
CA PHE A 15 3.60 17.44 2.51
C PHE A 15 2.93 17.95 3.79
N HIS A 16 3.69 18.56 4.70
CA HIS A 16 3.14 19.06 5.96
C HIS A 16 2.16 20.24 5.78
N ARG A 17 2.27 20.98 4.68
CA ARG A 17 1.37 22.09 4.35
C ARG A 17 0.07 21.62 3.70
N ASN A 18 0.18 20.66 2.78
CA ASN A 18 -0.93 20.28 1.89
C ASN A 18 -1.60 18.96 2.32
N GLY A 19 -0.97 18.17 3.19
CA GLY A 19 -1.46 16.85 3.60
C GLY A 19 -1.17 15.73 2.61
N TYR A 20 -0.57 16.02 1.45
CA TYR A 20 -0.18 15.04 0.44
C TYR A 20 1.11 15.43 -0.29
N LEU A 21 1.74 14.45 -0.94
CA LEU A 21 2.93 14.64 -1.76
C LEU A 21 2.94 13.64 -2.92
N ILE A 22 3.19 14.13 -4.13
CA ILE A 22 3.39 13.28 -5.32
C ILE A 22 4.90 13.10 -5.54
N VAL A 23 5.37 11.87 -5.45
CA VAL A 23 6.77 11.51 -5.74
C VAL A 23 6.81 10.70 -7.03
N LYS A 24 7.32 11.32 -8.09
CA LYS A 24 7.47 10.66 -9.40
C LYS A 24 8.61 9.65 -9.36
N ASN A 25 8.44 8.51 -10.04
CA ASN A 25 9.44 7.46 -10.17
C ASN A 25 10.00 6.99 -8.81
N CYS A 26 9.13 6.90 -7.80
CA CYS A 26 9.51 6.47 -6.46
C CYS A 26 9.81 4.97 -6.37
N LEU A 27 9.24 4.18 -7.28
CA LEU A 27 9.51 2.76 -7.49
C LEU A 27 10.15 2.56 -8.87
N SER A 28 11.06 1.59 -8.95
CA SER A 28 11.65 1.14 -10.22
C SER A 28 10.67 0.34 -11.06
N GLU A 29 10.94 0.21 -12.36
CA GLU A 29 10.12 -0.60 -13.28
C GLU A 29 10.05 -2.07 -12.84
N GLU A 30 11.15 -2.60 -12.29
CA GLU A 30 11.22 -3.95 -11.71
C GLU A 30 10.27 -4.10 -10.51
N GLU A 31 10.29 -3.17 -9.56
CA GLU A 31 9.40 -3.18 -8.39
C GLU A 31 7.93 -3.04 -8.80
N ILE A 32 7.63 -2.20 -9.81
CA ILE A 32 6.27 -2.09 -10.36
C ILE A 32 5.84 -3.41 -11.00
N SER A 33 6.69 -4.04 -11.83
CA SER A 33 6.38 -5.35 -12.46
C SER A 33 6.04 -6.41 -11.42
N GLN A 34 6.84 -6.50 -10.35
CA GLN A 34 6.63 -7.47 -9.27
C GLN A 34 5.31 -7.24 -8.52
N LEU A 35 5.00 -5.97 -8.20
CA LEU A 35 3.71 -5.62 -7.59
C LEU A 35 2.53 -5.93 -8.51
N THR A 36 2.68 -5.71 -9.82
CA THR A 36 1.66 -6.02 -10.82
C THR A 36 1.44 -7.52 -10.94
N GLU A 37 2.50 -8.33 -11.05
CA GLU A 37 2.40 -9.79 -11.12
C GLU A 37 1.74 -10.38 -9.87
N GLU A 38 2.06 -9.84 -8.70
CA GLU A 38 1.41 -10.21 -7.44
C GLU A 38 -0.08 -9.86 -7.46
N CYS A 39 -0.41 -8.62 -7.85
CA CYS A 39 -1.78 -8.15 -7.99
C CYS A 39 -2.59 -9.04 -8.95
N ASP A 40 -2.05 -9.34 -10.14
CA ASP A 40 -2.69 -10.20 -11.14
C ASP A 40 -2.95 -11.61 -10.60
N THR A 41 -2.00 -12.16 -9.84
CA THR A 41 -2.18 -13.48 -9.20
C THR A 41 -3.35 -13.46 -8.21
N LEU A 42 -3.43 -12.43 -7.37
CA LEU A 42 -4.53 -12.28 -6.41
C LEU A 42 -5.88 -12.01 -7.09
N ILE A 43 -5.91 -11.16 -8.14
CA ILE A 43 -7.11 -10.91 -8.95
C ILE A 43 -7.63 -12.22 -9.56
N ASN A 44 -6.74 -12.99 -10.18
CA ASN A 44 -7.11 -14.25 -10.81
C ASN A 44 -7.67 -15.25 -9.78
N HIS A 45 -7.09 -15.30 -8.59
CA HIS A 45 -7.62 -16.11 -7.49
C HIS A 45 -9.03 -15.65 -7.07
N VAL A 46 -9.20 -14.35 -6.83
CA VAL A 46 -10.51 -13.77 -6.44
C VAL A 46 -11.59 -14.09 -7.47
N TYR A 47 -11.29 -13.95 -8.76
CA TYR A 47 -12.27 -14.21 -9.83
C TYR A 47 -12.70 -15.68 -9.97
N LEU A 48 -12.02 -16.63 -9.31
CA LEU A 48 -12.48 -18.02 -9.28
C LEU A 48 -13.79 -18.17 -8.49
N GLU A 49 -14.00 -17.32 -7.48
CA GLU A 49 -15.10 -17.48 -6.52
C GLU A 49 -15.96 -16.22 -6.32
N LEU A 50 -15.41 -15.03 -6.57
CA LEU A 50 -16.02 -13.75 -6.23
C LEU A 50 -15.95 -12.75 -7.40
N ASP A 51 -16.96 -11.90 -7.49
CA ASP A 51 -16.88 -10.69 -8.32
C ASP A 51 -16.18 -9.57 -7.53
N LEU A 52 -15.11 -9.01 -8.10
CA LEU A 52 -14.27 -7.99 -7.48
C LEU A 52 -15.03 -6.70 -7.13
N LEU A 53 -15.98 -6.27 -7.96
CA LEU A 53 -16.75 -5.06 -7.71
C LEU A 53 -17.85 -5.32 -6.68
N GLU A 54 -18.67 -6.34 -6.92
CA GLU A 54 -19.87 -6.60 -6.11
C GLU A 54 -19.53 -7.12 -4.71
N HIS A 55 -18.48 -7.95 -4.58
CA HIS A 55 -18.15 -8.60 -3.31
C HIS A 55 -17.05 -7.89 -2.53
N LEU A 56 -16.07 -7.31 -3.24
CA LEU A 56 -14.87 -6.74 -2.63
C LEU A 56 -14.74 -5.23 -2.80
N GLY A 57 -15.66 -4.57 -3.53
CA GLY A 57 -15.65 -3.12 -3.69
C GLY A 57 -14.35 -2.58 -4.30
N CYS A 58 -13.76 -3.31 -5.25
CA CYS A 58 -12.48 -2.98 -5.90
C CYS A 58 -11.23 -3.08 -5.00
N VAL A 59 -11.33 -3.65 -3.79
CA VAL A 59 -10.21 -3.75 -2.85
C VAL A 59 -9.83 -5.21 -2.60
N ILE A 60 -8.56 -5.55 -2.86
CA ILE A 60 -8.00 -6.86 -2.56
C ILE A 60 -6.96 -6.68 -1.46
N GLU A 61 -7.24 -7.26 -0.30
CA GLU A 61 -6.27 -7.37 0.80
C GLU A 61 -5.55 -8.73 0.69
N PRO A 62 -4.23 -8.78 0.46
CA PRO A 62 -3.50 -10.04 0.27
C PRO A 62 -3.79 -11.09 1.36
N TRP A 63 -3.95 -10.65 2.60
CA TRP A 63 -4.18 -11.54 3.76
C TRP A 63 -5.65 -11.94 3.99
N ASN A 64 -6.59 -11.29 3.31
CA ASN A 64 -8.03 -11.47 3.55
C ASN A 64 -8.82 -11.85 2.29
N CYS A 65 -8.17 -11.95 1.12
CA CYS A 65 -8.81 -12.34 -0.14
C CYS A 65 -8.95 -13.85 -0.36
N GLY A 66 -8.66 -14.68 0.66
CA GLY A 66 -8.76 -16.15 0.58
C GLY A 66 -7.49 -16.86 0.12
N TYR A 67 -6.51 -16.17 -0.47
CA TYR A 67 -5.32 -16.82 -1.03
C TYR A 67 -4.49 -17.59 0.01
N PHE A 68 -4.38 -17.05 1.22
CA PHE A 68 -3.63 -17.66 2.31
C PHE A 68 -4.56 -18.36 3.32
N GLU A 69 -5.03 -19.56 3.00
CA GLU A 69 -6.04 -20.29 3.79
C GLU A 69 -5.54 -20.85 5.13
N SER A 70 -4.22 -21.02 5.32
CA SER A 70 -3.66 -21.76 6.48
C SER A 70 -2.70 -20.96 7.36
N ILE A 71 -2.65 -19.64 7.23
CA ILE A 71 -1.72 -18.81 8.02
C ILE A 71 -2.32 -18.51 9.39
N GLU A 72 -1.56 -18.77 10.46
CA GLU A 72 -1.81 -18.17 11.77
C GLU A 72 -1.65 -16.65 11.66
N LYS A 73 -2.77 -15.95 11.40
CA LYS A 73 -2.82 -14.53 11.04
C LYS A 73 -2.18 -13.56 12.04
N GLU A 74 -1.90 -14.00 13.26
CA GLU A 74 -1.26 -13.15 14.29
C GLU A 74 0.26 -13.11 14.20
N SER A 75 0.89 -14.18 13.70
CA SER A 75 2.35 -14.31 13.69
C SER A 75 3.03 -13.29 12.76
N PHE A 76 2.51 -13.12 11.54
CA PHE A 76 3.09 -12.22 10.55
C PHE A 76 2.93 -10.74 10.89
N LYS A 77 1.88 -10.36 11.65
CA LYS A 77 1.61 -8.97 12.06
C LYS A 77 2.67 -8.41 13.00
N SER A 78 3.33 -9.29 13.74
CA SER A 78 4.33 -8.93 14.76
C SER A 78 5.76 -9.29 14.39
N ASN A 79 5.96 -10.11 13.34
CA ASN A 79 7.26 -10.63 12.95
C ASN A 79 7.54 -10.39 11.45
N PRO A 80 8.44 -9.44 11.10
CA PRO A 80 8.72 -9.11 9.72
C PRO A 80 9.38 -10.26 8.94
N GLN A 81 10.10 -11.18 9.59
CA GLN A 81 10.67 -12.34 8.90
C GLN A 81 9.57 -13.33 8.50
N VAL A 82 8.58 -13.54 9.36
CA VAL A 82 7.43 -14.38 9.04
C VAL A 82 6.63 -13.75 7.90
N TYR A 83 6.39 -12.44 7.95
CA TYR A 83 5.78 -11.69 6.84
C TYR A 83 6.52 -11.90 5.52
N ARG A 84 7.85 -11.75 5.51
CA ARG A 84 8.68 -11.94 4.30
C ARG A 84 8.58 -13.35 3.74
N ASN A 85 8.67 -14.36 4.60
CA ASN A 85 8.61 -15.75 4.18
C ASN A 85 7.25 -16.06 3.52
N LEU A 86 6.15 -15.61 4.13
CA LEU A 86 4.81 -15.83 3.60
C LEU A 86 4.59 -15.07 2.30
N ARG A 87 5.09 -13.84 2.18
CA ARG A 87 4.99 -13.08 0.93
C ARG A 87 5.84 -13.63 -0.19
N ALA A 88 6.98 -14.23 0.13
CA ALA A 88 7.81 -14.88 -0.89
C ALA A 88 7.13 -16.08 -1.55
N GLU A 89 6.10 -16.68 -0.94
CA GLU A 89 5.28 -17.72 -1.57
C GLU A 89 4.44 -17.18 -2.75
N LEU A 90 4.17 -15.87 -2.77
CA LEU A 90 3.39 -15.20 -3.81
C LEU A 90 4.30 -14.39 -4.75
N ALA A 91 5.19 -13.56 -4.20
CA ALA A 91 6.17 -12.81 -4.94
C ALA A 91 7.39 -12.47 -4.05
N GLU A 92 8.56 -13.03 -4.38
CA GLU A 92 9.79 -12.98 -3.57
C GLU A 92 10.18 -11.56 -3.14
N GLU A 93 10.09 -10.61 -4.05
CA GLU A 93 10.65 -9.26 -3.88
C GLU A 93 9.63 -8.21 -3.42
N VAL A 94 8.32 -8.51 -3.48
CA VAL A 94 7.28 -7.54 -3.06
C VAL A 94 7.42 -7.19 -1.58
N SER A 95 7.83 -8.16 -0.75
CA SER A 95 8.08 -7.92 0.67
C SER A 95 9.17 -6.86 0.93
N SER A 96 10.18 -6.77 0.06
CA SER A 96 11.24 -5.76 0.11
C SER A 96 10.71 -4.38 -0.27
N VAL A 97 9.80 -4.29 -1.24
CA VAL A 97 9.15 -3.02 -1.59
C VAL A 97 8.37 -2.48 -0.40
N ILE A 98 7.56 -3.33 0.25
CA ILE A 98 6.66 -2.94 1.33
C ILE A 98 7.40 -2.66 2.65
N LEU A 99 8.44 -3.45 2.97
CA LEU A 99 9.15 -3.33 4.25
C LEU A 99 10.44 -2.51 4.19
N ASP A 100 11.00 -2.24 3.01
CA ASP A 100 12.25 -1.47 2.86
C ASP A 100 12.06 -0.19 2.04
N THR A 101 11.53 -0.30 0.81
CA THR A 101 11.42 0.86 -0.11
C THR A 101 10.38 1.86 0.38
N VAL A 102 9.15 1.43 0.63
CA VAL A 102 8.05 2.32 1.08
C VAL A 102 8.37 2.98 2.44
N PRO A 103 8.82 2.25 3.48
CA PRO A 103 9.11 2.87 4.78
C PRO A 103 10.30 3.82 4.72
N ASN A 104 11.25 3.62 3.80
CA ASN A 104 12.33 4.57 3.59
C ASN A 104 11.82 5.93 3.10
N ILE A 105 10.79 5.96 2.26
CA ILE A 105 10.18 7.19 1.76
C ILE A 105 9.23 7.78 2.81
N CYS A 106 8.24 7.01 3.24
CA CYS A 106 7.20 7.43 4.18
C CYS A 106 7.77 7.83 5.56
N GLY A 107 8.84 7.17 6.01
CA GLY A 107 9.50 7.49 7.27
C GLY A 107 10.11 8.89 7.34
N GLN A 108 10.37 9.53 6.19
CA GLN A 108 10.86 10.92 6.13
C GLN A 108 9.75 11.95 6.37
N LEU A 109 8.48 11.55 6.31
CA LEU A 109 7.30 12.40 6.45
C LEU A 109 6.62 12.29 7.83
N LEU A 110 6.97 11.24 8.59
CA LEU A 110 6.39 10.97 9.89
C LEU A 110 7.25 11.56 11.02
N PRO A 111 6.64 11.94 12.14
CA PRO A 111 7.40 12.35 13.32
C PRO A 111 8.32 11.20 13.75
N THR A 112 9.58 11.53 13.95
CA THR A 112 10.63 10.57 14.34
C THR A 112 10.46 10.15 15.80
N HIS A 113 9.50 9.29 16.08
CA HIS A 113 9.54 8.49 17.30
C HIS A 113 10.67 7.47 17.17
N GLN A 114 11.77 7.75 17.86
CA GLN A 114 12.91 6.87 17.90
C GLN A 114 12.79 5.91 19.09
N VAL A 115 12.96 4.62 18.84
CA VAL A 115 13.23 3.61 19.87
C VAL A 115 14.66 3.14 19.61
N ASP A 116 15.52 3.23 20.62
CA ASP A 116 16.95 2.90 20.52
C ASP A 116 17.69 3.65 19.38
N GLY A 117 17.32 4.91 19.15
CA GLY A 117 17.92 5.76 18.11
C GLY A 117 17.46 5.45 16.68
N LYS A 118 16.44 4.60 16.48
CA LYS A 118 15.88 4.27 15.16
C LYS A 118 14.40 4.64 15.08
N PRO A 119 13.92 5.24 13.97
CA PRO A 119 12.48 5.49 13.79
C PRO A 119 11.73 4.17 13.82
N ARG A 120 10.70 4.07 14.67
CA ARG A 120 9.84 2.88 14.74
C ARG A 120 8.64 3.09 13.83
N LEU A 121 8.68 2.44 12.68
CA LEU A 121 7.59 2.43 11.69
C LEU A 121 6.88 1.09 11.74
N TYR A 122 5.58 1.10 11.51
CA TYR A 122 4.75 -0.09 11.44
C TYR A 122 3.98 -0.09 10.14
N LEU A 123 3.89 -1.26 9.51
CA LEU A 123 2.91 -1.52 8.45
C LEU A 123 1.56 -1.73 9.13
N CYS A 124 0.58 -0.88 8.81
CA CYS A 124 -0.76 -0.97 9.39
C CYS A 124 -1.69 -1.79 8.50
N ASN A 125 -1.76 -1.45 7.22
CA ASN A 125 -2.60 -2.08 6.23
C ASN A 125 -1.92 -2.07 4.86
N GLU A 126 -2.32 -2.98 3.99
CA GLU A 126 -1.92 -3.04 2.60
C GLU A 126 -3.05 -3.59 1.73
N GLN A 127 -3.21 -2.99 0.56
CA GLN A 127 -4.33 -3.23 -0.32
C GLN A 127 -3.91 -3.02 -1.76
N TYR A 128 -4.35 -3.91 -2.65
CA TYR A 128 -4.47 -3.60 -4.06
C TYR A 128 -5.84 -3.02 -4.33
N VAL A 129 -5.87 -1.90 -5.04
CA VAL A 129 -7.11 -1.30 -5.50
C VAL A 129 -7.21 -1.45 -7.00
N VAL A 130 -8.16 -2.27 -7.42
CA VAL A 130 -8.32 -2.70 -8.81
C VAL A 130 -9.72 -2.32 -9.26
N LYS A 131 -9.81 -1.43 -10.25
CA LYS A 131 -11.09 -0.95 -10.77
C LYS A 131 -11.34 -1.56 -12.15
N PRO A 132 -12.29 -2.51 -12.27
CA PRO A 132 -12.64 -3.06 -13.58
C PRO A 132 -13.09 -1.96 -14.55
N PRO A 133 -12.86 -2.13 -15.86
CA PRO A 133 -13.30 -1.17 -16.87
C PRO A 133 -14.82 -1.05 -16.89
N ASN A 134 -15.33 0.10 -17.35
CA ASN A 134 -16.77 0.35 -17.56
C ASN A 134 -17.66 0.22 -16.30
N THR A 135 -17.08 0.38 -15.12
CA THR A 135 -17.81 0.33 -13.83
C THR A 135 -18.48 1.65 -13.44
N GLY A 136 -18.26 2.72 -14.21
CA GLY A 136 -18.93 4.01 -14.01
C GLY A 136 -18.73 4.58 -12.60
N SER A 137 -19.82 5.03 -11.97
CA SER A 137 -19.80 5.51 -10.58
C SER A 137 -19.65 4.38 -9.56
N SER A 138 -20.01 3.13 -9.90
CA SER A 138 -19.95 2.00 -8.95
C SER A 138 -18.51 1.65 -8.55
N GLY A 139 -17.53 1.93 -9.41
CA GLY A 139 -16.10 1.77 -9.12
C GLY A 139 -15.45 2.99 -8.46
N GLN A 140 -16.21 4.05 -8.14
CA GLN A 140 -15.67 5.26 -7.50
C GLN A 140 -15.70 5.12 -5.98
N PHE A 141 -14.64 5.60 -5.32
CA PHE A 141 -14.66 5.74 -3.87
C PHE A 141 -15.20 7.12 -3.54
N GLU A 142 -16.10 7.18 -2.57
CA GLU A 142 -16.60 8.43 -2.02
C GLU A 142 -15.48 9.22 -1.34
N TRP A 143 -15.68 10.52 -1.18
CA TRP A 143 -14.77 11.37 -0.42
C TRP A 143 -14.66 10.89 1.04
N HIS A 144 -13.43 10.66 1.50
CA HIS A 144 -13.16 10.20 2.86
C HIS A 144 -11.78 10.64 3.36
N GLN A 145 -11.56 10.43 4.65
CA GLN A 145 -10.22 10.39 5.25
C GLN A 145 -9.98 8.98 5.82
N ASP A 146 -8.84 8.37 5.52
CA ASP A 146 -8.51 7.01 5.96
C ASP A 146 -8.63 6.83 7.48
N SER A 147 -8.32 7.87 8.26
CA SER A 147 -8.44 7.87 9.72
C SER A 147 -9.87 7.63 10.20
N GLN A 148 -10.90 7.90 9.40
CA GLN A 148 -12.31 7.67 9.76
C GLN A 148 -12.62 6.17 9.86
N TYR A 149 -11.91 5.33 9.12
CA TYR A 149 -12.04 3.87 9.16
C TYR A 149 -11.23 3.23 10.31
N MET A 150 -10.35 3.98 10.97
CA MET A 150 -9.54 3.48 12.07
C MET A 150 -10.28 3.52 13.42
N PRO A 151 -9.95 2.61 14.36
CA PRO A 151 -10.41 2.69 15.74
C PRO A 151 -10.08 4.07 16.35
N GLU A 152 -10.93 4.57 17.25
CA GLU A 152 -10.82 5.91 17.83
C GLU A 152 -9.41 6.22 18.37
N VAL A 153 -8.82 5.26 19.08
CA VAL A 153 -7.47 5.36 19.67
C VAL A 153 -6.36 5.53 18.64
N CYS A 154 -6.58 5.10 17.39
CA CYS A 154 -5.61 5.18 16.30
C CYS A 154 -5.81 6.43 15.42
N ARG A 155 -6.95 7.14 15.52
CA ARG A 155 -7.26 8.27 14.62
C ARG A 155 -6.31 9.46 14.80
N SER A 156 -5.75 9.62 16.00
CA SER A 156 -4.75 10.65 16.30
C SER A 156 -3.31 10.17 16.12
N THR A 157 -3.11 8.90 15.76
CA THR A 157 -1.77 8.38 15.50
C THR A 157 -1.28 8.91 14.16
N PRO A 158 -0.11 9.58 14.10
CA PRO A 158 0.45 10.02 12.83
C PRO A 158 0.67 8.84 11.88
N SER A 159 -0.04 8.85 10.76
CA SER A 159 0.01 7.82 9.73
C SER A 159 0.12 8.46 8.35
N VAL A 160 0.69 7.74 7.40
CA VAL A 160 0.72 8.13 5.99
C VAL A 160 0.34 6.92 5.14
N THR A 161 -0.51 7.14 4.15
CA THR A 161 -0.86 6.13 3.14
C THR A 161 0.01 6.36 1.91
N CYS A 162 0.67 5.30 1.43
CA CYS A 162 1.43 5.33 0.19
C CYS A 162 0.58 4.74 -0.94
N TRP A 163 0.21 5.58 -1.92
CA TRP A 163 -0.45 5.14 -3.14
C TRP A 163 0.56 5.06 -4.28
N ALA A 164 0.83 3.84 -4.75
CA ALA A 164 1.65 3.57 -5.93
C ALA A 164 0.76 3.11 -7.09
N THR A 165 0.84 3.80 -8.23
CA THR A 165 0.11 3.41 -9.43
C THR A 165 0.84 2.28 -10.13
N LEU A 166 0.20 1.13 -10.31
CA LEU A 166 0.75 0.00 -11.07
C LEU A 166 0.49 0.15 -12.58
N ASP A 167 -0.65 0.75 -12.92
CA ASP A 167 -0.99 1.15 -14.27
C ASP A 167 -0.68 2.62 -14.54
N LYS A 168 -0.59 2.96 -15.82
CA LYS A 168 -0.48 4.37 -16.24
C LYS A 168 -1.79 5.11 -15.94
N VAL A 169 -1.70 6.11 -15.06
CA VAL A 169 -2.80 6.99 -14.71
C VAL A 169 -2.72 8.31 -15.49
N SER A 170 -3.89 8.84 -15.86
CA SER A 170 -4.09 10.11 -16.55
C SER A 170 -5.42 10.74 -16.10
N GLU A 171 -5.69 11.99 -16.45
CA GLU A 171 -6.96 12.66 -16.10
C GLU A 171 -8.20 11.96 -16.69
N VAL A 172 -8.04 11.24 -17.80
CA VAL A 172 -9.12 10.47 -18.46
C VAL A 172 -9.21 9.03 -17.97
N THR A 173 -8.29 8.60 -17.11
CA THR A 173 -8.34 7.31 -16.41
C THR A 173 -8.53 7.53 -14.91
N TYR A 174 -8.68 6.45 -14.14
CA TYR A 174 -8.86 6.56 -12.68
C TYR A 174 -7.63 7.21 -12.03
N HIS A 175 -7.86 8.32 -11.34
CA HIS A 175 -6.85 9.06 -10.57
C HIS A 175 -7.39 9.41 -9.18
N ILE A 176 -6.49 9.84 -8.29
CA ILE A 176 -6.84 10.32 -6.95
C ILE A 176 -6.89 11.84 -6.96
N THR A 177 -7.92 12.39 -6.32
CA THR A 177 -8.01 13.81 -6.01
C THR A 177 -7.81 13.98 -4.50
N PHE A 178 -6.97 14.95 -4.11
CA PHE A 178 -6.64 15.27 -2.72
C PHE A 178 -7.17 16.66 -2.36
#